data_AF-D8MJ76-F1
#
_entry.id   AF-D8MJ76-F1
#
_cell.length_a   1.000
_cell.length_b   1.000
_cell.length_c   1.000
_cell.angle_alpha   90.00
_cell.angle_beta   90.00
_cell.angle_gamma   90.00
#
_symmetry.space_group_name_H-M   'P 1'
#
loop_
_entity.id
_entity.type
_entity.pdbx_description
1 polymer ?
#
loop_
_entity_poly.entity_id
_entity_poly.type
_entity_poly.pdbx_seq_one_letter_code
_entity_poly.pdbx_strand_id
1 'polypeptide(L)'
;TWLRSLMGVHADFWHVTRDALDYALRQLEINEAGLADELMTLYLKLDAYPDAIEGLTAVKKRGKRTAILSNGSPSMLDSIVRHAGIDKLIDHVLSVEEVGIYKPSRRVYRLAMQKLTIQDAPSI
;
A
#
# COMPACT_ATOMS: atom_id res chain seq x y z
N THR A 1 2.94 -2.78 -11.48
CA THR A 1 2.49 -3.90 -10.62
C THR A 1 1.97 -5.08 -11.43
N TRP A 2 0.88 -4.95 -12.18
CA TRP A 2 0.22 -6.09 -12.85
C TRP A 2 1.10 -6.82 -13.86
N LEU A 3 1.81 -6.09 -14.73
CA LEU A 3 2.73 -6.69 -15.70
C LEU A 3 3.81 -7.51 -15.00
N ARG A 4 4.45 -6.97 -13.95
CA ARG A 4 5.45 -7.68 -13.13
C ARG A 4 4.88 -8.95 -12.50
N SER A 5 3.68 -8.89 -11.94
CA SER A 5 3.00 -10.07 -11.39
C SER A 5 2.74 -11.14 -12.44
N LEU A 6 2.22 -10.77 -13.61
CA LEU A 6 1.87 -11.70 -14.69
C LEU A 6 3.11 -12.31 -15.35
N MET A 7 4.20 -11.56 -15.42
CA MET A 7 5.49 -11.99 -15.96
C MET A 7 6.34 -12.76 -14.94
N GLY A 8 5.94 -12.83 -13.67
CA GLY A 8 6.71 -13.51 -12.62
C GLY A 8 8.01 -12.79 -12.22
N VAL A 9 8.12 -11.48 -12.47
CA VAL A 9 9.31 -10.65 -12.20
C VAL A 9 9.01 -9.60 -11.13
N HIS A 10 8.66 -10.10 -9.94
CA HIS A 10 8.33 -9.25 -8.80
C HIS A 10 9.48 -8.29 -8.44
N ALA A 11 9.12 -7.07 -8.11
CA ALA A 11 9.94 -6.06 -7.47
C ALA A 11 9.04 -5.37 -6.44
N ASP A 12 9.60 -4.82 -5.36
CA ASP A 12 8.76 -4.15 -4.36
C ASP A 12 8.08 -2.88 -4.92
N PHE A 13 7.07 -2.39 -4.20
CA PHE A 13 6.30 -1.23 -4.67
C PHE A 13 7.07 0.09 -4.67
N TRP A 14 8.19 0.19 -3.96
CA TRP A 14 9.06 1.35 -4.02
C TRP A 14 9.74 1.41 -5.39
N HIS A 15 10.31 0.28 -5.83
CA HIS A 15 10.90 0.15 -7.16
C HIS A 15 9.84 0.35 -8.26
N VAL A 16 8.65 -0.22 -8.11
CA VAL A 16 7.58 -0.05 -9.11
C VAL A 16 7.12 1.41 -9.22
N THR A 17 7.03 2.12 -8.10
CA THR A 17 6.71 3.56 -8.11
C THR A 17 7.80 4.35 -8.82
N ARG A 18 9.09 4.03 -8.55
CA ARG A 18 10.22 4.68 -9.21
C ARG A 18 10.22 4.43 -10.72
N ASP A 19 10.08 3.18 -11.16
CA ASP A 19 10.03 2.83 -12.59
C ASP A 19 8.90 3.59 -13.31
N ALA A 20 7.73 3.68 -12.68
CA ALA A 20 6.58 4.37 -13.24
C ALA A 20 6.81 5.89 -13.32
N LEU A 21 7.42 6.48 -12.30
CA LEU A 21 7.78 7.90 -12.30
C LEU A 21 8.85 8.20 -13.36
N ASP A 22 9.92 7.41 -13.43
CA ASP A 22 10.97 7.56 -14.44
C ASP A 22 10.43 7.38 -15.86
N TYR A 23 9.43 6.51 -16.06
CA TYR A 23 8.71 6.43 -17.33
C TYR A 23 7.94 7.71 -17.63
N ALA A 24 7.14 8.20 -16.68
CA ALA A 24 6.32 9.41 -16.87
C ALA A 24 7.17 10.65 -17.16
N LEU A 25 8.25 10.87 -16.40
CA LEU A 25 9.17 11.99 -16.60
C LEU A 25 9.81 11.94 -18.00
N ARG A 26 10.25 10.76 -18.45
CA ARG A 26 10.79 10.58 -19.80
C ARG A 26 9.77 10.84 -20.90
N GLN A 27 8.53 10.39 -20.73
CA GLN A 27 7.46 10.62 -21.72
C GLN A 27 7.08 12.11 -21.84
N LEU A 28 7.25 12.87 -20.77
CA LEU A 28 6.99 14.30 -20.72
C LEU A 28 8.24 15.15 -20.99
N GLU A 29 9.38 14.52 -21.31
CA GLU A 29 10.67 15.17 -21.54
C GLU A 29 11.15 16.05 -20.36
N ILE A 30 10.75 15.69 -19.13
CA ILE A 30 11.13 16.40 -17.91
C ILE A 30 12.45 15.81 -17.40
N ASN A 31 13.51 16.65 -17.39
CA ASN A 31 14.87 16.25 -17.03
C ASN A 31 15.45 17.13 -15.91
N GLU A 32 14.66 17.36 -14.86
CA GLU A 32 15.11 18.12 -13.68
C GLU A 32 15.86 17.22 -12.69
N ALA A 33 17.10 17.60 -12.36
CA ALA A 33 17.93 16.84 -11.43
C ALA A 33 17.33 16.87 -10.01
N GLY A 34 17.19 15.70 -9.39
CA GLY A 34 16.66 15.56 -8.03
C GLY A 34 15.14 15.52 -7.92
N LEU A 35 14.40 15.98 -8.94
CA LEU A 35 12.92 16.00 -8.92
C LEU A 35 12.33 14.61 -8.67
N ALA A 36 12.87 13.56 -9.32
CA ALA A 36 12.39 12.20 -9.13
C ALA A 36 12.53 11.74 -7.66
N ASP A 37 13.64 12.08 -7.01
CA ASP A 37 13.89 11.71 -5.62
C ASP A 37 12.99 12.49 -4.65
N GLU A 38 12.74 13.76 -4.95
CA GLU A 38 11.80 14.60 -4.21
C GLU A 38 10.37 14.03 -4.29
N LEU A 39 9.88 13.74 -5.51
CA LEU A 39 8.55 13.16 -5.74
C LEU A 39 8.40 11.79 -5.07
N MET A 40 9.43 10.94 -5.14
CA MET A 40 9.45 9.66 -4.42
C MET A 40 9.35 9.88 -2.89
N THR A 41 10.05 10.87 -2.35
CA THR A 41 10.00 11.22 -0.93
C THR A 41 8.61 11.71 -0.51
N LEU A 42 7.92 12.49 -1.37
CA LEU A 42 6.55 12.94 -1.11
C LEU A 42 5.55 11.77 -1.05
N TYR A 43 5.80 10.69 -1.79
CA TYR A 43 4.98 9.49 -1.74
C TYR A 43 4.98 8.80 -0.36
N LEU A 44 5.99 9.05 0.48
CA LEU A 44 6.07 8.56 1.87
C LEU A 44 5.28 9.44 2.86
N LYS A 45 4.80 10.59 2.42
CA LYS A 45 4.15 11.63 3.23
C LYS A 45 2.76 11.97 2.70
N LEU A 46 2.02 10.95 2.30
CA LEU A 46 0.64 11.13 1.85
C LEU A 46 -0.26 11.37 3.06
N ASP A 47 -1.04 12.45 3.00
CA ASP A 47 -2.08 12.74 3.99
C ASP A 47 -3.21 11.71 3.92
N ALA A 48 -3.82 11.42 5.06
CA ALA A 48 -5.12 10.76 5.07
C ALA A 48 -6.20 11.70 4.52
N TYR A 49 -7.25 11.13 3.92
CA TYR A 49 -8.46 11.90 3.62
C TYR A 49 -9.05 12.50 4.92
N PRO A 50 -9.67 13.70 4.86
CA PRO A 50 -10.14 14.40 6.05
C PRO A 50 -11.10 13.59 6.94
N ASP A 51 -11.88 12.69 6.36
CA ASP A 51 -12.89 11.84 7.02
C ASP A 51 -12.33 10.48 7.48
N ALA A 52 -11.10 10.12 7.10
CA ALA A 52 -10.54 8.81 7.39
C ALA A 52 -10.38 8.55 8.90
N ILE A 53 -9.92 9.55 9.66
CA ILE A 53 -9.73 9.46 11.11
C ILE A 53 -11.08 9.24 11.81
N GLU A 54 -12.11 10.00 11.41
CA GLU A 54 -13.45 9.88 11.97
C GLU A 54 -14.04 8.50 11.67
N GLY A 55 -13.96 8.07 10.40
CA GLY A 55 -14.44 6.75 9.96
C GLY A 55 -13.76 5.60 10.71
N LEU A 56 -12.44 5.60 10.79
CA LEU A 56 -11.69 4.57 11.52
C LEU A 56 -12.02 4.57 13.02
N THR A 57 -12.17 5.75 13.62
CA THR A 57 -12.57 5.88 15.03
C THR A 57 -13.95 5.30 15.26
N ALA A 58 -14.92 5.57 14.38
CA ALA A 58 -16.26 5.01 14.47
C ALA A 58 -16.26 3.47 14.35
N VAL A 59 -15.44 2.91 13.45
CA VAL A 59 -15.26 1.46 13.30
C VAL A 59 -14.69 0.85 14.57
N LYS A 60 -13.65 1.44 15.16
CA LYS A 60 -13.07 0.95 16.42
C LYS A 60 -14.04 1.05 17.60
N LYS A 61 -14.80 2.14 17.71
CA LYS A 61 -15.85 2.30 18.75
C LYS A 61 -16.92 1.20 18.69
N ARG A 62 -17.13 0.58 17.52
CA ARG A 62 -18.02 -0.57 17.33
C ARG A 62 -17.35 -1.93 17.62
N GLY A 63 -16.15 -1.93 18.20
CA GLY A 63 -15.41 -3.15 18.55
C GLY A 63 -14.91 -3.96 17.36
N LYS A 64 -14.75 -3.32 16.18
CA LYS A 64 -14.24 -3.99 14.97
C LYS A 64 -12.72 -3.80 14.86
N ARG A 65 -12.03 -4.84 14.39
CA ARG A 65 -10.61 -4.78 14.01
C ARG A 65 -10.44 -4.00 12.72
N THR A 66 -9.39 -3.20 12.64
CA THR A 66 -9.04 -2.41 11.46
C THR A 66 -7.74 -2.91 10.86
N ALA A 67 -7.68 -3.02 9.54
CA ALA A 67 -6.48 -3.45 8.84
C ALA A 67 -6.33 -2.72 7.51
N ILE A 68 -5.07 -2.44 7.13
CA ILE A 68 -4.69 -2.06 5.78
C ILE A 68 -4.15 -3.30 5.08
N LEU A 69 -4.64 -3.57 3.87
CA LEU A 69 -4.01 -4.50 2.94
C LEU A 69 -3.57 -3.68 1.74
N SER A 70 -2.28 -3.55 1.46
CA SER A 70 -1.78 -2.63 0.43
C SER A 70 -0.67 -3.24 -0.41
N ASN A 71 -0.54 -2.74 -1.65
CA ASN A 71 0.59 -3.06 -2.51
C ASN A 71 1.89 -2.43 -1.99
N GLY A 72 1.83 -1.36 -1.19
CA GLY A 72 3.02 -0.66 -0.69
C GLY A 72 3.99 -1.59 0.04
N SER A 73 5.29 -1.32 -0.08
CA SER A 73 6.30 -2.06 0.67
C SER A 73 6.16 -1.77 2.18
N PRO A 74 6.65 -2.66 3.07
CA PRO A 74 6.51 -2.47 4.52
C PRO A 74 7.00 -1.11 5.02
N SER A 75 8.15 -0.62 4.55
CA SER A 75 8.70 0.68 4.94
C SER A 75 7.88 1.87 4.43
N MET A 76 7.34 1.77 3.22
CA MET A 76 6.43 2.79 2.69
C MET A 76 5.17 2.89 3.53
N LEU A 77 4.54 1.75 3.84
CA LEU A 77 3.30 1.72 4.60
C LEU A 77 3.48 2.24 6.02
N ASP A 78 4.56 1.86 6.70
CA ASP A 78 4.88 2.37 8.03
C ASP A 78 5.06 3.90 8.02
N SER A 79 5.79 4.43 7.02
CA SER A 79 6.00 5.88 6.86
C SER A 79 4.68 6.63 6.64
N ILE A 80 3.86 6.17 5.69
CA ILE A 80 2.59 6.81 5.31
C ILE A 80 1.60 6.77 6.49
N VAL A 81 1.46 5.62 7.15
CA VAL A 81 0.49 5.44 8.25
C VAL A 81 0.83 6.31 9.45
N ARG A 82 2.12 6.45 9.78
CA ARG A 82 2.58 7.36 10.84
C ARG A 82 2.42 8.82 10.45
N HIS A 83 2.80 9.19 9.22
CA HIS A 83 2.66 10.56 8.73
C HIS A 83 1.19 11.02 8.75
N ALA A 84 0.29 10.16 8.28
CA ALA A 84 -1.15 10.40 8.24
C ALA A 84 -1.83 10.37 9.62
N GLY A 85 -1.11 10.02 10.70
CA GLY A 85 -1.65 10.01 12.07
C GLY A 85 -2.71 8.93 12.34
N ILE A 86 -2.74 7.85 11.55
CA ILE A 86 -3.71 6.75 11.68
C ILE A 86 -3.11 5.46 12.23
N ASP A 87 -1.83 5.47 12.61
CA ASP A 87 -1.10 4.32 13.16
C ASP A 87 -1.80 3.68 14.35
N LYS A 88 -2.31 4.48 15.28
CA LYS A 88 -3.06 3.99 16.46
C LYS A 88 -4.47 3.50 16.11
N LEU A 89 -4.97 3.85 14.93
CA LEU A 89 -6.30 3.48 14.48
C LEU A 89 -6.32 2.21 13.62
N ILE A 90 -5.15 1.68 13.23
CA ILE A 90 -5.01 0.47 12.42
C ILE A 90 -4.36 -0.65 13.25
N ASP A 91 -5.06 -1.77 13.44
CA ASP A 91 -4.52 -2.90 14.21
C ASP A 91 -3.48 -3.71 13.40
N HIS A 92 -3.62 -3.75 12.08
CA HIS A 92 -2.72 -4.48 11.19
C HIS A 92 -2.40 -3.72 9.90
N VAL A 93 -1.13 -3.60 9.56
CA VAL A 93 -0.67 -3.07 8.26
C VAL A 93 -0.03 -4.21 7.48
N LEU A 94 -0.73 -4.67 6.43
CA LEU A 94 -0.36 -5.86 5.65
C LEU A 94 0.10 -5.46 4.25
N SER A 95 1.32 -5.87 3.91
CA SER A 95 1.91 -5.64 2.60
C SER A 95 1.81 -6.89 1.71
N VAL A 96 1.59 -6.68 0.42
CA VAL A 96 1.72 -7.75 -0.60
C VAL A 96 3.11 -8.39 -0.65
N GLU A 97 4.14 -7.73 -0.13
CA GLU A 97 5.51 -8.25 -0.15
C GLU A 97 5.62 -9.61 0.56
N GLU A 98 4.77 -9.88 1.56
CA GLU A 98 4.71 -11.19 2.23
C GLU A 98 4.32 -12.35 1.30
N VAL A 99 3.67 -12.05 0.17
CA VAL A 99 3.26 -13.06 -0.83
C VAL A 99 3.92 -12.87 -2.20
N GLY A 100 4.78 -11.87 -2.36
CA GLY A 100 5.56 -11.61 -3.57
C GLY A 100 4.70 -11.47 -4.84
N ILE A 101 3.48 -10.94 -4.71
CA ILE A 101 2.56 -10.76 -5.83
C ILE A 101 1.57 -9.64 -5.55
N TYR A 102 1.33 -8.76 -6.53
CA TYR A 102 0.38 -7.66 -6.36
C TYR A 102 -1.09 -8.07 -6.44
N LYS A 103 -1.96 -7.20 -5.92
CA LYS A 103 -3.39 -7.22 -6.23
C LYS A 103 -3.61 -7.16 -7.76
N PRO A 104 -4.66 -7.81 -8.31
CA PRO A 104 -5.78 -8.46 -7.62
C PRO A 104 -5.59 -9.97 -7.37
N SER A 105 -4.35 -10.47 -7.27
CA SER A 105 -4.13 -11.90 -6.99
C SER A 105 -4.85 -12.37 -5.72
N ARG A 106 -5.60 -13.48 -5.81
CA ARG A 106 -6.29 -14.12 -4.67
C ARG A 106 -5.35 -14.39 -3.49
N ARG A 107 -4.06 -14.62 -3.75
CA ARG A 107 -3.02 -14.84 -2.73
C ARG A 107 -2.90 -13.67 -1.75
N VAL A 108 -3.05 -12.43 -2.24
CA VAL A 108 -2.99 -11.21 -1.42
C VAL A 108 -4.16 -11.13 -0.44
N TYR A 109 -5.37 -11.47 -0.89
CA TYR A 109 -6.55 -11.41 -0.03
C TYR A 109 -6.56 -12.56 0.99
N ARG A 110 -6.05 -13.74 0.59
CA ARG A 110 -5.86 -14.87 1.50
C ARG A 110 -4.86 -14.54 2.63
N LEU A 111 -3.82 -13.76 2.35
CA LEU A 111 -2.92 -13.25 3.40
C LEU A 111 -3.69 -12.49 4.47
N ALA A 112 -4.56 -11.55 4.08
CA ALA A 112 -5.35 -10.78 5.04
C ALA A 112 -6.29 -11.66 5.86
N MET A 113 -6.96 -12.63 5.23
CA MET A 113 -7.79 -13.58 5.95
C MET A 113 -6.99 -14.38 6.99
N GLN A 114 -5.81 -14.87 6.62
CA GLN A 114 -4.95 -15.64 7.52
C GLN A 114 -4.47 -14.79 8.70
N LYS A 115 -3.97 -13.57 8.43
CA LYS A 115 -3.48 -12.65 9.47
C LYS A 115 -4.57 -12.19 10.42
N LEU A 116 -5.80 -12.08 9.92
CA LEU A 116 -6.97 -11.71 10.71
C LEU A 116 -7.74 -12.93 11.26
N THR A 117 -7.28 -14.16 11.02
CA THR A 117 -7.97 -15.39 11.45
C THR A 117 -9.44 -15.43 11.00
N ILE A 118 -9.71 -14.99 9.77
CA ILE A 118 -11.04 -15.03 9.15
C ILE A 118 -11.11 -16.32 8.34
N GLN A 119 -11.97 -17.24 8.76
CA GLN A 119 -12.09 -18.57 8.13
C GLN A 119 -13.10 -18.59 6.96
N ASP A 120 -14.08 -17.70 6.98
CA ASP A 120 -15.17 -17.66 6.01
C ASP A 120 -15.02 -16.44 5.07
N ALA A 121 -14.33 -16.61 3.94
CA ALA A 121 -14.61 -15.74 2.80
C ALA A 121 -15.70 -16.41 1.98
N PRO A 122 -16.74 -15.67 1.55
CA PRO A 122 -17.71 -16.21 0.61
C PRO A 122 -16.95 -16.75 -0.60
N SER A 123 -17.28 -17.99 -0.97
CA SER A 123 -16.81 -18.60 -2.22
C SER A 123 -17.21 -17.67 -3.36
N ILE A 124 -16.22 -17.01 -3.96
CA ILE A 124 -16.38 -16.26 -5.22
C ILE A 124 -16.08 -17.19 -6.39
#